data_AF-A0A965PSS9-F1
#
_entry.id   AF-A0A965PSS9-F1
#
_cell.length_a   1.000
_cell.length_b   1.000
_cell.length_c   1.000
_cell.angle_alpha   90.00
_cell.angle_beta   90.00
_cell.angle_gamma   90.00
#
_symmetry.space_group_name_H-M   'P 1'
#
loop_
_entity.id
_entity.type
_entity.pdbx_description
1 polymer ?
#
loop_
_entity_poly.entity_id
_entity_poly.type
_entity_poly.pdbx_seq_one_letter_code
_entity_poly.pdbx_strand_id
1 'polypeptide(L)'
;TFRESDRQFFLFTEHCLRNPNCFGVLKLTKRRDGKTAKSVAFGLEPVMRAGFSNLGIQSKTAEDAAKVVFKDGIIRTFARLPDFFKPNHDERRLNNINNTLIFKPKQVDTEAFRRNDYLGGWIEHRSSSETAFDGTKLLRYIGDEVFKTQVGVDVYERWNIVKFCLIIDGKIKGKAMLTSTVEEIEGSTDMYVKMYADSDQLKLDDGTRRTKTGLFRFFLPADEARNRDKYGKCDKSANRDEIIAERKAYADDAMSYNSLVRKEPLTVEEAFRFLSRESVFDTIKISDQIDLVAWRQEQLVERGNYVWKTYGSEVKWVPTQKGRWLRVKDYPHPVNPLSEADNTSYKVDYRPMGTDMYVCGIDPFSHSRVEGRQKSDAAFYVKRKHDPLQPDISDMFILQYIY
;
A
#
# COMPACT_ATOMS: atom_id res chain seq x y z
N THR A 1 -6.10 -22.13 21.55
CA THR A 1 -6.73 -21.22 22.54
C THR A 1 -7.52 -20.16 21.81
N PHE A 2 -8.74 -19.88 22.25
CA PHE A 2 -9.60 -18.84 21.68
C PHE A 2 -8.97 -17.44 21.82
N ARG A 3 -9.28 -16.53 20.89
CA ARG A 3 -8.85 -15.13 20.92
C ARG A 3 -10.01 -14.23 20.48
N GLU A 4 -10.33 -13.24 21.31
CA GLU A 4 -11.41 -12.28 21.04
C GLU A 4 -11.16 -11.51 19.73
N SER A 5 -9.94 -11.03 19.53
CA SER A 5 -9.53 -10.32 18.30
C SER A 5 -9.68 -11.17 17.04
N ASP A 6 -9.45 -12.49 17.14
CA ASP A 6 -9.65 -13.41 16.02
C ASP A 6 -11.15 -13.58 15.73
N ARG A 7 -12.00 -13.68 16.76
CA ARG A 7 -13.46 -13.72 16.58
C ARG A 7 -13.95 -12.48 15.83
N GLN A 8 -13.54 -11.29 16.28
CA GLN A 8 -13.92 -10.03 15.64
C GLN A 8 -13.45 -10.00 14.17
N PHE A 9 -12.22 -10.42 13.91
CA PHE A 9 -11.69 -10.50 12.55
C PHE A 9 -12.50 -11.46 11.65
N PHE A 10 -12.86 -12.65 12.14
CA PHE A 10 -13.62 -13.62 11.35
C PHE A 10 -15.09 -13.20 11.16
N LEU A 11 -15.71 -12.53 12.13
CA LEU A 11 -17.03 -11.91 11.95
C LEU A 11 -17.00 -10.81 10.89
N PHE A 12 -15.97 -9.95 10.92
CA PHE A 12 -15.75 -8.95 9.88
C PHE A 12 -15.50 -9.59 8.50
N THR A 13 -14.71 -10.66 8.47
CA THR A 13 -14.45 -11.41 7.23
C THR A 13 -15.75 -11.97 6.68
N GLU A 14 -16.58 -12.60 7.50
CA GLU A 14 -17.89 -13.15 7.11
C GLU A 14 -18.81 -12.07 6.53
N HIS A 15 -18.84 -10.87 7.14
CA HIS A 15 -19.55 -9.73 6.58
C HIS A 15 -19.07 -9.40 5.15
N CYS A 16 -17.76 -9.39 4.92
CA CYS A 16 -17.19 -9.14 3.59
C CYS A 16 -17.50 -10.28 2.60
N LEU A 17 -17.55 -11.54 3.05
CA LEU A 17 -17.92 -12.68 2.20
C LEU A 17 -19.36 -12.58 1.71
N ARG A 18 -20.29 -12.20 2.60
CA ARG A 18 -21.73 -12.09 2.29
C ARG A 18 -22.07 -10.86 1.46
N ASN A 19 -21.27 -9.79 1.55
CA ASN A 19 -21.55 -8.56 0.83
C ASN A 19 -21.26 -8.72 -0.67
N PRO A 20 -22.26 -8.58 -1.58
CA PRO A 20 -22.08 -8.78 -3.02
C PRO A 20 -21.27 -7.67 -3.71
N ASN A 21 -21.03 -6.55 -3.02
CA ASN A 21 -20.29 -5.39 -3.51
C ASN A 21 -18.89 -5.28 -2.92
N CYS A 22 -18.52 -6.17 -1.99
CA CYS A 22 -17.19 -6.23 -1.40
C CYS A 22 -16.36 -7.34 -2.05
N PHE A 23 -15.13 -7.04 -2.44
CA PHE A 23 -14.18 -8.04 -2.93
C PHE A 23 -13.50 -8.81 -1.79
N GLY A 24 -13.48 -8.26 -0.57
CA GLY A 24 -12.89 -8.93 0.58
C GLY A 24 -12.21 -7.97 1.56
N VAL A 25 -11.22 -8.50 2.29
CA VAL A 25 -10.62 -7.82 3.44
C VAL A 25 -9.20 -7.36 3.13
N LEU A 26 -8.86 -6.15 3.56
CA LEU A 26 -7.50 -5.64 3.67
C LEU A 26 -7.13 -5.47 5.15
N LYS A 27 -6.36 -6.41 5.69
CA LYS A 27 -5.98 -6.46 7.10
C LYS A 27 -4.60 -5.84 7.35
N LEU A 28 -4.52 -4.92 8.29
CA LEU A 28 -3.27 -4.39 8.84
C LEU A 28 -3.20 -4.71 10.34
N THR A 29 -2.04 -5.21 10.80
CA THR A 29 -1.87 -5.69 12.18
C THR A 29 -0.40 -5.71 12.60
N LYS A 30 -0.14 -5.77 13.91
CA LYS A 30 1.20 -6.04 14.48
C LYS A 30 1.80 -7.38 14.03
N ARG A 31 3.12 -7.54 14.22
CA ARG A 31 3.82 -8.82 13.99
C ARG A 31 3.25 -9.92 14.89
N ARG A 32 3.36 -11.18 14.44
CA ARG A 32 2.98 -12.39 15.19
C ARG A 32 1.49 -12.50 15.57
N ASP A 33 0.60 -11.78 14.87
CA ASP A 33 -0.85 -11.94 14.99
C ASP A 33 -1.37 -13.30 14.44
N GLY A 34 -0.59 -13.98 13.61
CA GLY A 34 -1.02 -15.20 12.91
C GLY A 34 -1.88 -14.91 11.67
N LYS A 35 -1.69 -13.75 11.02
CA LYS A 35 -2.39 -13.34 9.79
C LYS A 35 -2.35 -14.43 8.71
N THR A 36 -1.19 -15.06 8.48
CA THR A 36 -1.02 -16.07 7.43
C THR A 36 -1.88 -17.30 7.70
N ALA A 37 -1.95 -17.77 8.95
CA ALA A 37 -2.81 -18.89 9.32
C ALA A 37 -4.31 -18.57 9.08
N LYS A 38 -4.73 -17.33 9.38
CA LYS A 38 -6.08 -16.86 9.10
C LYS A 38 -6.37 -16.80 7.59
N SER A 39 -5.41 -16.31 6.78
CA SER A 39 -5.50 -16.30 5.31
C SER A 39 -5.58 -17.70 4.71
N VAL A 40 -4.79 -18.63 5.24
CA VAL A 40 -4.81 -20.06 4.84
C VAL A 40 -6.20 -20.66 5.10
N ALA A 41 -6.78 -20.45 6.29
CA ALA A 41 -8.13 -20.92 6.59
C ALA A 41 -9.19 -20.31 5.66
N PHE A 42 -9.10 -19.00 5.39
CA PHE A 42 -9.98 -18.28 4.47
C PHE A 42 -9.91 -18.80 3.03
N GLY A 43 -8.71 -19.14 2.56
CA GLY A 43 -8.49 -19.56 1.17
C GLY A 43 -8.77 -21.05 0.94
N LEU A 44 -8.30 -21.90 1.85
CA LEU A 44 -8.26 -23.36 1.68
C LEU A 44 -9.64 -24.01 1.77
N GLU A 45 -10.43 -23.65 2.78
CA GLU A 45 -11.70 -24.32 3.06
C GLU A 45 -12.69 -24.23 1.88
N PRO A 46 -12.92 -23.06 1.24
CA PRO A 46 -13.90 -22.97 0.15
C PRO A 46 -13.51 -23.74 -1.11
N VAL A 47 -12.21 -23.79 -1.45
CA VAL A 47 -11.73 -24.49 -2.65
C VAL A 47 -11.72 -26.01 -2.49
N MET A 48 -11.76 -26.50 -1.25
CA MET A 48 -11.89 -27.92 -0.94
C MET A 48 -13.35 -28.42 -0.90
N ARG A 49 -14.32 -27.50 -1.03
CA ARG A 49 -15.75 -27.82 -0.99
C ARG A 49 -16.46 -27.56 -2.31
N ALA A 50 -15.96 -26.63 -3.12
CA ALA A 50 -16.57 -26.23 -4.39
C ALA A 50 -15.80 -26.78 -5.60
N GLY A 51 -16.55 -27.30 -6.58
CA GLY A 51 -15.99 -27.73 -7.87
C GLY A 51 -15.39 -26.56 -8.66
N PHE A 52 -14.34 -26.86 -9.43
CA PHE A 52 -13.62 -25.96 -10.35
C PHE A 52 -13.27 -24.60 -9.75
N SER A 53 -12.92 -24.62 -8.46
CA SER A 53 -12.66 -23.43 -7.66
C SER A 53 -11.17 -23.28 -7.42
N ASN A 54 -10.63 -22.10 -7.76
CA ASN A 54 -9.19 -21.85 -7.73
C ASN A 54 -8.80 -20.87 -6.62
N LEU A 55 -7.66 -21.11 -6.00
CA LEU A 55 -7.02 -20.23 -5.03
C LEU A 55 -5.68 -19.71 -5.59
N GLY A 56 -5.60 -18.40 -5.78
CA GLY A 56 -4.36 -17.71 -6.14
C GLY A 56 -3.65 -17.15 -4.91
N ILE A 57 -2.33 -17.28 -4.85
CA ILE A 57 -1.51 -16.80 -3.74
C ILE A 57 -0.38 -15.92 -4.29
N GLN A 58 -0.26 -14.70 -3.78
CA GLN A 58 0.91 -13.84 -3.93
C GLN A 58 1.37 -13.33 -2.57
N SER A 59 2.64 -12.96 -2.46
CA SER A 59 3.20 -12.30 -1.28
C SER A 59 4.10 -11.12 -1.69
N LYS A 60 4.89 -10.60 -0.74
CA LYS A 60 5.98 -9.64 -0.98
C LYS A 60 6.99 -10.12 -2.02
N THR A 61 7.28 -11.42 -2.03
CA THR A 61 8.16 -12.10 -2.99
C THR A 61 7.56 -13.44 -3.41
N ALA A 62 8.02 -13.97 -4.54
CA ALA A 62 7.64 -15.32 -5.00
C ALA A 62 8.05 -16.41 -3.99
N GLU A 63 9.22 -16.26 -3.39
CA GLU A 63 9.75 -17.21 -2.41
C GLU A 63 8.91 -17.23 -1.12
N ASP A 64 8.48 -16.07 -0.64
CA ASP A 64 7.63 -15.96 0.55
C ASP A 64 6.26 -16.58 0.30
N ALA A 65 5.65 -16.32 -0.86
CA ALA A 65 4.40 -16.96 -1.27
C ALA A 65 4.55 -18.50 -1.32
N ALA A 66 5.64 -19.00 -1.89
CA ALA A 66 5.93 -20.42 -2.02
C ALA A 66 6.17 -21.11 -0.67
N LYS A 67 7.04 -20.54 0.16
CA LYS A 67 7.49 -21.17 1.41
C LYS A 67 6.49 -20.97 2.54
N VAL A 68 6.11 -19.73 2.80
CA VAL A 68 5.36 -19.35 4.02
C VAL A 68 3.88 -19.64 3.87
N VAL A 69 3.26 -19.18 2.78
CA VAL A 69 1.82 -19.32 2.59
C VAL A 69 1.49 -20.70 2.00
N PHE A 70 2.14 -21.08 0.92
CA PHE A 70 1.81 -22.30 0.20
C PHE A 70 2.33 -23.57 0.90
N LYS A 71 3.64 -23.73 1.09
CA LYS A 71 4.19 -24.96 1.72
C LYS A 71 3.85 -25.05 3.21
N ASP A 72 4.23 -24.05 3.99
CA ASP A 72 4.07 -24.09 5.46
C ASP A 72 2.62 -23.87 5.91
N GLY A 73 1.85 -23.09 5.16
CA GLY A 73 0.43 -22.84 5.42
C GLY A 73 -0.45 -23.91 4.79
N ILE A 74 -0.64 -23.85 3.47
CA ILE A 74 -1.60 -24.68 2.73
C ILE A 74 -1.23 -26.16 2.80
N ILE A 75 -0.05 -26.57 2.32
CA ILE A 75 0.31 -27.98 2.16
C ILE A 75 0.36 -28.70 3.52
N ARG A 76 1.00 -28.09 4.54
CA ARG A 76 1.04 -28.67 5.89
C ARG A 76 -0.35 -28.80 6.53
N THR A 77 -1.21 -27.80 6.35
CA THR A 77 -2.58 -27.86 6.88
C THR A 77 -3.37 -28.94 6.16
N PHE A 78 -3.32 -28.94 4.82
CA PHE A 78 -3.99 -29.91 3.97
C PHE A 78 -3.59 -31.35 4.30
N ALA A 79 -2.29 -31.63 4.45
CA ALA A 79 -1.78 -32.96 4.78
C ALA A 79 -2.31 -33.51 6.12
N ARG A 80 -2.61 -32.62 7.08
CA ARG A 80 -3.09 -32.97 8.43
C ARG A 80 -4.60 -33.09 8.54
N LEU A 81 -5.36 -32.77 7.48
CA LEU A 81 -6.80 -32.92 7.51
C LEU A 81 -7.19 -34.40 7.55
N PRO A 82 -8.35 -34.74 8.16
CA PRO A 82 -8.95 -36.05 7.98
C PRO A 82 -9.22 -36.35 6.50
N ASP A 83 -9.12 -37.62 6.10
CA ASP A 83 -9.15 -37.98 4.68
C ASP A 83 -10.47 -37.64 4.00
N PHE A 84 -11.60 -37.73 4.72
CA PHE A 84 -12.91 -37.34 4.19
C PHE A 84 -13.08 -35.84 3.92
N PHE A 85 -12.16 -35.00 4.42
CA PHE A 85 -12.11 -33.58 4.07
C PHE A 85 -11.17 -33.29 2.90
N LYS A 86 -10.31 -34.23 2.49
CA LYS A 86 -9.35 -34.02 1.40
C LYS A 86 -9.99 -34.40 0.05
N PRO A 87 -10.13 -33.45 -0.90
CA PRO A 87 -10.49 -33.79 -2.27
C PRO A 87 -9.47 -34.75 -2.90
N ASN A 88 -9.91 -35.49 -3.90
CA ASN A 88 -9.05 -36.37 -4.70
C ASN A 88 -7.83 -35.61 -5.23
N HIS A 89 -6.63 -36.10 -4.95
CA HIS A 89 -5.35 -35.47 -5.31
C HIS A 89 -4.23 -36.53 -5.46
N ASP A 90 -3.08 -36.13 -6.02
CA ASP A 90 -1.90 -37.01 -6.13
C ASP A 90 -1.09 -37.01 -4.83
N GLU A 91 -1.39 -37.95 -3.93
CA GLU A 91 -0.74 -38.07 -2.61
C GLU A 91 0.79 -38.17 -2.68
N ARG A 92 1.36 -38.84 -3.70
CA ARG A 92 2.81 -39.02 -3.81
C ARG A 92 3.55 -37.71 -4.02
N ARG A 93 2.86 -36.70 -4.58
CA ARG A 93 3.45 -35.40 -4.87
C ARG A 93 3.29 -34.43 -3.71
N LEU A 94 2.45 -34.71 -2.72
CA LEU A 94 2.06 -33.73 -1.69
C LEU A 94 3.26 -33.10 -0.97
N ASN A 95 4.27 -33.90 -0.61
CA ASN A 95 5.48 -33.40 0.06
C ASN A 95 6.49 -32.72 -0.89
N ASN A 96 6.33 -32.88 -2.21
CA ASN A 96 7.23 -32.39 -3.24
C ASN A 96 6.54 -31.39 -4.19
N ILE A 97 5.40 -30.79 -3.78
CA ILE A 97 4.72 -29.80 -4.61
C ILE A 97 5.54 -28.52 -4.62
N ASN A 98 5.97 -28.13 -5.82
CA ASN A 98 6.73 -26.90 -6.03
C ASN A 98 5.82 -25.69 -6.22
N ASN A 99 4.75 -25.81 -7.02
CA ASN A 99 3.94 -24.65 -7.43
C ASN A 99 2.44 -24.80 -7.17
N THR A 100 1.88 -25.96 -7.55
CA THR A 100 0.43 -26.09 -7.72
C THR A 100 -0.08 -27.39 -7.12
N LEU A 101 -1.06 -27.29 -6.22
CA LEU A 101 -1.85 -28.41 -5.75
C LEU A 101 -3.14 -28.47 -6.59
N ILE A 102 -3.42 -29.62 -7.21
CA ILE A 102 -4.60 -29.79 -8.08
C ILE A 102 -5.49 -30.88 -7.50
N PHE A 103 -6.79 -30.61 -7.41
CA PHE A 103 -7.79 -31.54 -6.89
C PHE A 103 -8.33 -32.44 -7.99
N LYS A 104 -7.43 -33.23 -8.58
CA LYS A 104 -7.76 -34.26 -9.56
C LYS A 104 -7.07 -35.59 -9.19
N PRO A 105 -7.69 -36.73 -9.48
CA PRO A 105 -7.08 -38.04 -9.29
C PRO A 105 -5.90 -38.22 -10.25
N LYS A 106 -5.17 -39.32 -10.07
CA LYS A 106 -4.05 -39.67 -10.92
C LYS A 106 -4.53 -40.09 -12.31
N GLN A 107 -3.78 -39.74 -13.35
CA GLN A 107 -4.17 -40.02 -14.75
C GLN A 107 -4.31 -41.52 -15.08
N VAL A 108 -3.73 -42.40 -14.26
CA VAL A 108 -3.85 -43.86 -14.35
C VAL A 108 -5.14 -44.42 -13.72
N ASP A 109 -5.81 -43.64 -12.87
CA ASP A 109 -7.12 -43.99 -12.30
C ASP A 109 -8.22 -43.61 -13.29
N THR A 110 -8.35 -44.44 -14.33
CA THR A 110 -9.27 -44.20 -15.45
C THR A 110 -10.73 -44.26 -15.01
N GLU A 111 -11.06 -44.94 -13.92
CA GLU A 111 -12.44 -45.07 -13.45
C GLU A 111 -12.93 -43.79 -12.75
N ALA A 112 -12.15 -43.24 -11.82
CA ALA A 112 -12.46 -41.95 -11.18
C ALA A 112 -12.51 -40.81 -12.20
N PHE A 113 -11.59 -40.80 -13.18
CA PHE A 113 -11.61 -39.84 -14.29
C PHE A 113 -12.85 -39.98 -15.18
N ARG A 114 -13.25 -41.21 -15.53
CA ARG A 114 -14.44 -41.46 -16.38
C ARG A 114 -15.74 -41.07 -15.68
N ARG A 115 -15.80 -41.19 -14.35
CA ARG A 115 -16.97 -40.80 -13.54
C ARG A 115 -17.02 -39.31 -13.23
N ASN A 116 -15.97 -38.52 -13.57
CA ASN A 116 -15.82 -37.11 -13.19
C ASN A 116 -15.99 -36.86 -11.69
N ASP A 117 -15.59 -37.82 -10.85
CA ASP A 117 -15.76 -37.74 -9.40
C ASP A 117 -14.56 -37.03 -8.74
N TYR A 118 -14.40 -35.74 -9.04
CA TYR A 118 -13.35 -34.89 -8.47
C TYR A 118 -13.71 -33.40 -8.58
N LEU A 119 -13.12 -32.56 -7.71
CA LEU A 119 -13.42 -31.13 -7.69
C LEU A 119 -12.77 -30.35 -8.84
N GLY A 120 -11.57 -30.74 -9.29
CA GLY A 120 -10.93 -30.17 -10.48
C GLY A 120 -10.31 -28.77 -10.33
N GLY A 121 -10.52 -28.11 -9.18
CA GLY A 121 -9.87 -26.85 -8.83
C GLY A 121 -8.39 -26.99 -8.49
N TRP A 122 -7.72 -25.85 -8.29
CA TRP A 122 -6.30 -25.81 -7.93
C TRP A 122 -5.96 -24.71 -6.92
N ILE A 123 -4.83 -24.88 -6.25
CA ILE A 123 -4.18 -23.88 -5.42
C ILE A 123 -2.79 -23.63 -5.98
N GLU A 124 -2.48 -22.38 -6.31
CA GLU A 124 -1.21 -21.99 -6.94
C GLU A 124 -0.65 -20.73 -6.29
N HIS A 125 0.66 -20.71 -6.07
CA HIS A 125 1.38 -19.48 -5.80
C HIS A 125 2.06 -18.98 -7.08
N ARG A 126 2.16 -17.66 -7.23
CA ARG A 126 2.85 -17.01 -8.35
C ARG A 126 3.76 -15.90 -7.85
N SER A 127 4.53 -15.32 -8.78
CA SER A 127 5.38 -14.16 -8.53
C SER A 127 4.59 -12.99 -7.92
N SER A 128 5.30 -12.04 -7.34
CA SER A 128 4.73 -10.78 -6.87
C SER A 128 4.36 -9.81 -8.00
N SER A 129 4.56 -10.14 -9.28
CA SER A 129 4.24 -9.20 -10.37
C SER A 129 2.75 -8.89 -10.48
N GLU A 130 2.44 -7.72 -11.03
CA GLU A 130 1.10 -7.16 -11.21
C GLU A 130 0.22 -8.09 -12.07
N THR A 131 0.80 -8.59 -13.16
CA THR A 131 0.13 -9.42 -14.17
C THR A 131 0.13 -10.91 -13.86
N ALA A 132 0.66 -11.34 -12.71
CA ALA A 132 0.89 -12.76 -12.43
C ALA A 132 -0.37 -13.62 -12.55
N PHE A 133 -1.54 -13.09 -12.17
CA PHE A 133 -2.82 -13.78 -12.24
C PHE A 133 -3.74 -13.26 -13.36
N ASP A 134 -3.26 -12.39 -14.24
CA ASP A 134 -4.08 -11.82 -15.30
C ASP A 134 -4.80 -12.92 -16.13
N GLY A 135 -6.07 -12.69 -16.44
CA GLY A 135 -6.94 -13.63 -17.15
C GLY A 135 -7.34 -14.89 -16.37
N THR A 136 -6.96 -15.03 -15.09
CA THR A 136 -7.24 -16.25 -14.32
C THR A 136 -8.58 -16.15 -13.58
N LYS A 137 -9.39 -17.22 -13.56
CA LYS A 137 -10.62 -17.28 -12.75
C LYS A 137 -10.31 -17.77 -11.33
N LEU A 138 -10.62 -16.97 -10.32
CA LEU A 138 -10.34 -17.27 -8.91
C LEU A 138 -11.62 -17.26 -8.04
N LEU A 139 -11.74 -18.25 -7.14
CA LEU A 139 -12.73 -18.22 -6.05
C LEU A 139 -12.15 -17.50 -4.82
N ARG A 140 -10.86 -17.72 -4.55
CA ARG A 140 -10.15 -17.09 -3.45
C ARG A 140 -8.82 -16.52 -3.92
N TYR A 141 -8.43 -15.40 -3.30
CA TYR A 141 -7.12 -14.80 -3.49
C TYR A 141 -6.52 -14.46 -2.12
N ILE A 142 -5.27 -14.87 -1.90
CA ILE A 142 -4.48 -14.47 -0.74
C ILE A 142 -3.36 -13.55 -1.23
N GLY A 143 -3.35 -12.32 -0.71
CA GLY A 143 -2.20 -11.44 -0.78
C GLY A 143 -1.57 -11.34 0.60
N ASP A 144 -0.44 -12.02 0.84
CA ASP A 144 0.32 -11.83 2.08
C ASP A 144 1.35 -10.70 1.93
N GLU A 145 1.71 -10.08 3.05
CA GLU A 145 2.69 -8.99 3.15
C GLU A 145 2.57 -7.90 2.06
N VAL A 146 1.35 -7.50 1.69
CA VAL A 146 1.09 -6.65 0.50
C VAL A 146 1.71 -5.26 0.57
N PHE A 147 2.05 -4.74 1.76
CA PHE A 147 2.73 -3.45 1.93
C PHE A 147 4.23 -3.59 2.17
N LYS A 148 4.80 -4.74 1.80
CA LYS A 148 6.24 -5.01 1.86
C LYS A 148 6.77 -5.53 0.52
N THR A 149 6.06 -5.23 -0.56
CA THR A 149 6.45 -5.71 -1.89
C THR A 149 7.75 -5.05 -2.30
N GLN A 150 8.56 -5.79 -3.06
CA GLN A 150 9.84 -5.30 -3.55
C GLN A 150 9.68 -3.99 -4.33
N VAL A 151 10.72 -3.16 -4.28
CA VAL A 151 10.81 -1.92 -5.07
C VAL A 151 10.55 -2.22 -6.54
N GLY A 152 9.73 -1.40 -7.19
CA GLY A 152 9.33 -1.56 -8.59
C GLY A 152 8.02 -2.32 -8.79
N VAL A 153 7.40 -2.83 -7.72
CA VAL A 153 6.10 -3.48 -7.80
C VAL A 153 4.99 -2.58 -7.24
N ASP A 154 4.01 -2.26 -8.08
CA ASP A 154 2.81 -1.51 -7.72
C ASP A 154 1.71 -2.45 -7.23
N VAL A 155 1.48 -2.46 -5.91
CA VAL A 155 0.47 -3.34 -5.31
C VAL A 155 -0.96 -2.87 -5.59
N TYR A 156 -1.16 -1.57 -5.82
CA TYR A 156 -2.47 -1.04 -6.16
C TYR A 156 -2.86 -1.55 -7.56
N GLU A 157 -1.92 -1.50 -8.51
CA GLU A 157 -2.15 -1.99 -9.87
C GLU A 157 -2.28 -3.51 -9.92
N ARG A 158 -1.44 -4.26 -9.17
CA ARG A 158 -1.64 -5.69 -8.98
C ARG A 158 -3.06 -5.99 -8.50
N TRP A 159 -3.55 -5.25 -7.51
CA TRP A 159 -4.90 -5.43 -7.01
C TRP A 159 -5.96 -5.10 -8.08
N ASN A 160 -5.78 -4.04 -8.86
CA ASN A 160 -6.70 -3.71 -9.97
C ASN A 160 -6.80 -4.85 -10.99
N ILE A 161 -5.71 -5.54 -11.30
CA ILE A 161 -5.70 -6.71 -12.20
C ILE A 161 -6.37 -7.92 -11.53
N VAL A 162 -5.93 -8.28 -10.31
CA VAL A 162 -6.47 -9.43 -9.57
C VAL A 162 -7.98 -9.29 -9.30
N LYS A 163 -8.47 -8.07 -9.09
CA LYS A 163 -9.90 -7.80 -8.87
C LYS A 163 -10.78 -8.35 -9.99
N PHE A 164 -10.36 -8.26 -11.25
CA PHE A 164 -11.11 -8.81 -12.39
C PHE A 164 -11.15 -10.34 -12.39
N CYS A 165 -10.12 -11.00 -11.84
CA CYS A 165 -10.04 -12.44 -11.68
C CYS A 165 -11.13 -13.01 -10.74
N LEU A 166 -11.74 -12.15 -9.92
CA LEU A 166 -12.78 -12.50 -8.94
C LEU A 166 -14.20 -12.22 -9.46
N ILE A 167 -14.33 -11.64 -10.66
CA ILE A 167 -15.61 -11.30 -11.27
C ILE A 167 -16.00 -12.42 -12.24
N ILE A 168 -17.27 -12.83 -12.17
CA ILE A 168 -17.88 -13.75 -13.13
C ILE A 168 -19.22 -13.12 -13.52
N ASP A 169 -19.43 -12.95 -14.83
CA ASP A 169 -20.65 -12.35 -15.40
C ASP A 169 -21.01 -11.00 -14.74
N GLY A 170 -20.02 -10.13 -14.58
CA GLY A 170 -20.18 -8.80 -13.96
C GLY A 170 -20.43 -8.80 -12.46
N LYS A 171 -20.51 -9.97 -11.81
CA LYS A 171 -20.76 -10.11 -10.37
C LYS A 171 -19.50 -10.56 -9.64
N ILE A 172 -19.29 -10.01 -8.44
CA ILE A 172 -18.21 -10.45 -7.55
C ILE A 172 -18.59 -11.84 -7.02
N LYS A 173 -17.83 -12.85 -7.42
CA LYS A 173 -18.01 -14.24 -6.98
C LYS A 173 -16.81 -14.73 -6.16
N GLY A 174 -15.61 -14.38 -6.60
CA GLY A 174 -14.40 -14.60 -5.83
C GLY A 174 -14.25 -13.60 -4.68
N LYS A 175 -13.48 -13.97 -3.67
CA LYS A 175 -13.15 -13.11 -2.52
C LYS A 175 -11.65 -13.09 -2.26
N ALA A 176 -11.16 -11.97 -1.74
CA ALA A 176 -9.76 -11.75 -1.43
C ALA A 176 -9.51 -11.51 0.05
N MET A 177 -8.36 -11.94 0.55
CA MET A 177 -7.82 -11.53 1.83
C MET A 177 -6.40 -11.04 1.61
N LEU A 178 -6.24 -9.73 1.72
CA LEU A 178 -4.96 -9.05 1.66
C LEU A 178 -4.53 -8.74 3.10
N THR A 179 -3.29 -9.05 3.44
CA THR A 179 -2.79 -8.84 4.80
C THR A 179 -1.42 -8.20 4.77
N SER A 180 -1.15 -7.31 5.71
CA SER A 180 0.18 -6.75 5.92
C SER A 180 0.48 -6.53 7.40
N THR A 181 1.77 -6.38 7.69
CA THR A 181 2.28 -5.99 9.01
C THR A 181 3.14 -4.75 8.87
N VAL A 182 3.30 -4.07 10.00
CA VAL A 182 3.70 -2.68 10.17
C VAL A 182 5.20 -2.42 10.34
N GLU A 183 6.00 -3.49 10.45
CA GLU A 183 7.43 -3.39 10.81
C GLU A 183 8.33 -2.73 9.77
N GLU A 184 8.27 -3.16 8.52
CA GLU A 184 9.19 -2.71 7.47
C GLU A 184 8.39 -2.50 6.19
N ILE A 185 8.47 -1.29 5.66
CA ILE A 185 7.82 -0.87 4.42
C ILE A 185 8.99 -0.63 3.48
N GLU A 186 9.13 -1.50 2.47
CA GLU A 186 10.22 -1.44 1.49
C GLU A 186 9.82 -0.67 0.22
N GLY A 187 8.53 -0.56 -0.07
CA GLY A 187 7.99 0.10 -1.26
C GLY A 187 7.41 1.50 -1.00
N SER A 188 6.59 1.99 -1.94
CA SER A 188 5.99 3.32 -1.87
C SER A 188 4.93 3.40 -0.75
N THR A 189 5.29 4.05 0.36
CA THR A 189 4.38 4.28 1.50
C THR A 189 3.12 5.03 1.07
N ASP A 190 3.23 6.05 0.22
CA ASP A 190 2.08 6.85 -0.25
C ASP A 190 1.04 5.97 -0.97
N MET A 191 1.50 5.05 -1.81
CA MET A 191 0.63 4.09 -2.48
C MET A 191 -0.05 3.15 -1.48
N TYR A 192 0.68 2.65 -0.48
CA TYR A 192 0.12 1.75 0.55
C TYR A 192 -0.92 2.47 1.43
N VAL A 193 -0.62 3.69 1.86
CA VAL A 193 -1.53 4.57 2.60
C VAL A 193 -2.78 4.84 1.76
N LYS A 194 -2.60 5.21 0.48
CA LYS A 194 -3.71 5.42 -0.45
C LYS A 194 -4.56 4.17 -0.60
N MET A 195 -3.96 2.99 -0.83
CA MET A 195 -4.70 1.73 -0.97
C MET A 195 -5.51 1.41 0.30
N TYR A 196 -4.92 1.64 1.47
CA TYR A 196 -5.60 1.40 2.73
C TYR A 196 -6.73 2.40 2.98
N ALA A 197 -6.53 3.68 2.68
CA ALA A 197 -7.54 4.73 2.79
C ALA A 197 -8.69 4.55 1.78
N ASP A 198 -8.37 4.18 0.54
CA ASP A 198 -9.33 3.88 -0.53
C ASP A 198 -10.13 2.58 -0.28
N SER A 199 -9.80 1.83 0.78
CA SER A 199 -10.50 0.64 1.26
C SER A 199 -11.41 0.91 2.48
N ASP A 200 -11.70 2.17 2.79
CA ASP A 200 -12.56 2.55 3.90
C ASP A 200 -14.03 2.24 3.64
N GLN A 201 -14.57 1.21 4.30
CA GLN A 201 -15.98 0.80 4.18
C GLN A 201 -17.00 1.86 4.61
N LEU A 202 -16.57 2.93 5.29
CA LEU A 202 -17.43 4.07 5.63
C LEU A 202 -17.53 5.08 4.47
N LYS A 203 -16.68 4.97 3.45
CA LYS A 203 -16.61 5.84 2.27
C LYS A 203 -16.96 5.05 1.01
N LEU A 204 -18.23 4.67 0.90
CA LEU A 204 -18.74 3.96 -0.27
C LEU A 204 -19.16 4.95 -1.35
N ASP A 205 -18.87 4.61 -2.59
CA ASP A 205 -19.46 5.28 -3.75
C ASP A 205 -20.98 5.02 -3.79
N ASP A 206 -21.76 6.06 -4.06
CA ASP A 206 -23.23 6.00 -3.97
C ASP A 206 -23.84 5.08 -5.03
N GLY A 207 -23.27 5.06 -6.23
CA GLY A 207 -23.78 4.27 -7.35
C GLY A 207 -23.43 2.79 -7.22
N THR A 208 -22.15 2.48 -7.04
CA THR A 208 -21.64 1.10 -7.00
C THR A 208 -21.79 0.46 -5.63
N ARG A 209 -21.93 1.26 -4.55
CA ARG A 209 -21.89 0.83 -3.14
C ARG A 209 -20.60 0.10 -2.79
N ARG A 210 -19.48 0.52 -3.41
CA ARG A 210 -18.14 -0.06 -3.21
C ARG A 210 -17.18 1.00 -2.69
N THR A 211 -16.16 0.55 -1.98
CA THR A 211 -14.94 1.36 -1.80
C THR A 211 -14.20 1.46 -3.14
N LYS A 212 -13.29 2.43 -3.28
CA LYS A 212 -12.52 2.62 -4.50
C LYS A 212 -11.70 1.36 -4.85
N THR A 213 -11.06 0.74 -3.87
CA THR A 213 -10.39 -0.56 -4.07
C THR A 213 -11.40 -1.69 -4.25
N GLY A 214 -12.58 -1.59 -3.64
CA GLY A 214 -13.56 -2.66 -3.48
C GLY A 214 -13.28 -3.58 -2.30
N LEU A 215 -12.19 -3.34 -1.55
CA LEU A 215 -11.85 -4.02 -0.30
C LEU A 215 -12.37 -3.23 0.90
N PHE A 216 -12.63 -3.92 2.01
CA PHE A 216 -12.88 -3.29 3.31
C PHE A 216 -11.66 -3.42 4.22
N ARG A 217 -11.26 -2.33 4.84
CA ARG A 217 -10.08 -2.27 5.70
C ARG A 217 -10.39 -2.72 7.13
N PHE A 218 -9.46 -3.49 7.69
CA PHE A 218 -9.49 -3.91 9.09
C PHE A 218 -8.13 -3.60 9.72
N PHE A 219 -8.14 -2.90 10.85
CA PHE A 219 -6.94 -2.63 11.64
C PHE A 219 -7.09 -3.33 12.99
N LEU A 220 -6.09 -4.12 13.39
CA LEU A 220 -5.97 -4.64 14.74
C LEU A 220 -4.84 -3.89 15.46
N PRO A 221 -5.16 -2.98 16.39
CA PRO A 221 -4.13 -2.28 17.15
C PRO A 221 -3.42 -3.24 18.10
N ALA A 222 -2.18 -2.89 18.48
CA ALA A 222 -1.32 -3.75 19.29
C ALA A 222 -1.84 -3.96 20.71
N ASP A 223 -2.53 -2.97 21.28
CA ASP A 223 -3.16 -3.03 22.61
C ASP A 223 -4.30 -4.06 22.69
N GLU A 224 -4.92 -4.41 21.56
CA GLU A 224 -5.93 -5.46 21.44
C GLU A 224 -5.36 -6.84 21.07
N ALA A 225 -4.04 -6.95 20.92
CA ALA A 225 -3.38 -8.16 20.40
C ALA A 225 -2.29 -8.74 21.32
N ARG A 226 -2.06 -8.18 22.53
CA ARG A 226 -1.10 -8.67 23.54
C ARG A 226 -1.78 -9.09 24.85
N ASN A 227 -1.04 -9.79 25.72
CA ASN A 227 -1.42 -10.15 27.09
C ASN A 227 -2.87 -10.68 27.22
N ARG A 228 -3.14 -11.78 26.52
CA ARG A 228 -4.46 -12.43 26.57
C ARG A 228 -4.63 -13.20 27.86
N ASP A 229 -5.80 -13.06 28.48
CA ASP A 229 -6.22 -13.90 29.60
C ASP A 229 -6.56 -15.33 29.14
N LYS A 230 -6.91 -16.19 30.11
CA LYS A 230 -7.32 -17.59 29.85
C LYS A 230 -8.60 -17.71 29.01
N TYR A 231 -9.38 -16.64 28.89
CA TYR A 231 -10.59 -16.56 28.08
C TYR A 231 -10.34 -15.90 26.71
N GLY A 232 -9.08 -15.59 26.37
CA GLY A 232 -8.69 -15.01 25.09
C GLY A 232 -8.97 -13.52 24.94
N LYS A 233 -9.29 -12.81 26.04
CA LYS A 233 -9.53 -11.36 26.06
C LYS A 233 -8.26 -10.61 26.47
N CYS A 234 -8.10 -9.40 25.94
CA CYS A 234 -7.00 -8.50 26.26
C CYS A 234 -7.52 -7.37 27.15
N ASP A 235 -6.75 -6.97 28.16
CA ASP A 235 -6.98 -5.69 28.83
C ASP A 235 -6.37 -4.57 27.99
N LYS A 236 -7.20 -3.93 27.18
CA LYS A 236 -6.75 -2.89 26.25
C LYS A 236 -6.09 -1.71 26.96
N SER A 237 -6.60 -1.31 28.13
CA SER A 237 -6.06 -0.14 28.84
C SER A 237 -4.66 -0.45 29.38
N ALA A 238 -4.53 -1.56 30.12
CA ALA A 238 -3.26 -1.97 30.68
C ALA A 238 -2.20 -2.19 29.59
N ASN A 239 -2.58 -2.83 28.48
CA ASN A 239 -1.70 -3.03 27.34
C ASN A 239 -1.26 -1.73 26.69
N ARG A 240 -2.17 -0.76 26.55
CA ARG A 240 -1.85 0.54 25.96
C ARG A 240 -0.87 1.31 26.84
N ASP A 241 -1.06 1.29 28.15
CA ASP A 241 -0.17 1.94 29.11
C ASP A 241 1.23 1.30 29.09
N GLU A 242 1.29 -0.04 29.01
CA GLU A 242 2.54 -0.79 28.91
C GLU A 242 3.29 -0.47 27.60
N ILE A 243 2.58 -0.43 26.46
CA ILE A 243 3.15 -0.03 25.15
C ILE A 243 3.72 1.39 25.22
N ILE A 244 2.99 2.34 25.81
CA ILE A 244 3.44 3.73 25.93
C ILE A 244 4.65 3.83 26.86
N ALA A 245 4.66 3.09 27.97
CA ALA A 245 5.79 3.05 28.90
C ALA A 245 7.05 2.47 28.25
N GLU A 246 6.92 1.35 27.51
CA GLU A 246 8.00 0.76 26.74
C GLU A 246 8.57 1.75 25.73
N ARG A 247 7.72 2.45 24.96
CA ARG A 247 8.16 3.48 24.01
C ARG A 247 8.92 4.61 24.70
N LYS A 248 8.43 5.12 25.83
CA LYS A 248 9.08 6.21 26.60
C LYS A 248 10.48 5.83 27.09
N ALA A 249 10.74 4.56 27.36
CA ALA A 249 12.07 4.09 27.75
C ALA A 249 13.14 4.29 26.65
N TYR A 250 12.71 4.44 25.39
CA TYR A 250 13.57 4.71 24.24
C TYR A 250 13.40 6.13 23.70
N ALA A 251 12.86 7.07 24.48
CA ALA A 251 12.63 8.44 24.01
C ALA A 251 13.91 9.14 23.53
N ASP A 252 15.06 8.80 24.12
CA ASP A 252 16.37 9.35 23.76
C ASP A 252 16.98 8.68 22.51
N ASP A 253 16.43 7.56 22.05
CA ASP A 253 16.82 6.85 20.82
C ASP A 253 15.66 6.84 19.82
N ALA A 254 15.65 7.88 18.97
CA ALA A 254 14.65 8.04 17.92
C ALA A 254 14.50 6.82 17.00
N MET A 255 15.58 6.07 16.74
CA MET A 255 15.53 4.92 15.85
C MET A 255 14.81 3.75 16.53
N SER A 256 15.17 3.45 17.77
CA SER A 256 14.52 2.40 18.56
C SER A 256 13.06 2.75 18.88
N TYR A 257 12.78 4.01 19.23
CA TYR A 257 11.43 4.51 19.45
C TYR A 257 10.53 4.25 18.24
N ASN A 258 10.95 4.70 17.05
CA ASN A 258 10.18 4.51 15.82
C ASN A 258 10.04 3.02 15.44
N SER A 259 11.06 2.20 15.72
CA SER A 259 10.96 0.75 15.55
C SER A 259 9.87 0.14 16.43
N LEU A 260 9.76 0.55 17.69
CA LEU A 260 8.74 0.06 18.62
C LEU A 260 7.34 0.51 18.24
N VAL A 261 7.17 1.78 17.87
CA VAL A 261 5.89 2.31 17.38
C VAL A 261 5.38 1.47 16.20
N ARG A 262 6.27 1.14 15.26
CA ARG A 262 5.92 0.32 14.09
C ARG A 262 5.70 -1.15 14.41
N LYS A 263 6.37 -1.71 15.41
CA LYS A 263 6.15 -3.11 15.84
C LYS A 263 4.82 -3.27 16.58
N GLU A 264 4.46 -2.27 17.37
CA GLU A 264 3.29 -2.25 18.25
C GLU A 264 2.40 -1.02 18.01
N PRO A 265 1.83 -0.81 16.81
CA PRO A 265 1.07 0.39 16.49
C PRO A 265 -0.29 0.38 17.19
N LEU A 266 -0.68 1.53 17.71
CA LEU A 266 -1.96 1.80 18.35
C LEU A 266 -2.95 2.45 17.37
N THR A 267 -2.44 3.05 16.29
CA THR A 267 -3.25 3.69 15.24
C THR A 267 -2.78 3.28 13.85
N VAL A 268 -3.59 3.59 12.83
CA VAL A 268 -3.27 3.29 11.42
C VAL A 268 -2.11 4.17 10.94
N GLU A 269 -1.99 5.39 11.44
CA GLU A 269 -0.93 6.34 11.11
C GLU A 269 0.42 5.78 11.61
N GLU A 270 0.48 5.34 12.87
CA GLU A 270 1.67 4.68 13.44
C GLU A 270 2.09 3.44 12.65
N ALA A 271 1.13 2.75 12.06
CA ALA A 271 1.35 1.56 11.25
C ALA A 271 2.01 1.85 9.88
N PHE A 272 1.89 3.07 9.35
CA PHE A 272 2.49 3.51 8.10
C PHE A 272 3.70 4.46 8.26
N ARG A 273 4.08 4.80 9.50
CA ARG A 273 5.17 5.73 9.81
C ARG A 273 6.49 5.33 9.13
N PHE A 274 7.12 6.28 8.45
CA PHE A 274 8.38 6.07 7.71
C PHE A 274 9.60 6.02 8.65
N LEU A 275 10.64 5.28 8.24
CA LEU A 275 11.97 5.33 8.86
C LEU A 275 12.93 5.86 7.79
N SER A 276 13.41 7.10 7.95
CA SER A 276 14.61 7.51 7.23
C SER A 276 15.80 6.89 7.95
N ARG A 277 16.28 5.73 7.46
CA ARG A 277 17.39 4.99 8.06
C ARG A 277 18.73 5.76 8.04
N GLU A 278 18.82 6.85 7.27
CA GLU A 278 20.07 7.60 7.03
C GLU A 278 19.86 9.13 7.04
N SER A 279 18.94 9.63 7.85
CA SER A 279 18.79 11.09 7.99
C SER A 279 19.69 11.62 9.11
N VAL A 280 20.53 12.61 8.77
CA VAL A 280 21.24 13.44 9.76
C VAL A 280 20.26 14.38 10.49
N PHE A 281 19.07 14.60 9.92
CA PHE A 281 18.00 15.39 10.50
C PHE A 281 17.09 14.56 11.42
N ASP A 282 16.46 15.23 12.38
CA ASP A 282 15.49 14.66 13.33
C ASP A 282 14.36 13.90 12.61
N THR A 283 14.50 12.57 12.59
CA THR A 283 13.59 11.67 11.90
C THR A 283 12.21 11.63 12.51
N ILE A 284 12.07 11.94 13.81
CA ILE A 284 10.77 12.00 14.48
C ILE A 284 9.99 13.18 13.91
N LYS A 285 10.57 14.39 13.93
CA LYS A 285 9.90 15.59 13.41
C LYS A 285 9.59 15.47 11.92
N ILE A 286 10.50 14.90 11.14
CA ILE A 286 10.26 14.65 9.71
C ILE A 286 9.12 13.66 9.52
N SER A 287 9.10 12.55 10.27
CA SER A 287 8.03 11.56 10.16
C SER A 287 6.68 12.12 10.60
N ASP A 288 6.65 12.89 11.68
CA ASP A 288 5.43 13.56 12.16
C ASP A 288 4.89 14.54 11.11
N GLN A 289 5.78 15.28 10.46
CA GLN A 289 5.40 16.20 9.38
C GLN A 289 4.92 15.45 8.14
N ILE A 290 5.58 14.36 7.75
CA ILE A 290 5.16 13.50 6.63
C ILE A 290 3.78 12.90 6.91
N ASP A 291 3.56 12.35 8.11
CA ASP A 291 2.27 11.80 8.51
C ASP A 291 1.19 12.90 8.46
N LEU A 292 1.46 14.07 9.04
CA LEU A 292 0.54 15.20 9.00
C LEU A 292 0.19 15.65 7.57
N VAL A 293 1.14 15.60 6.64
CA VAL A 293 0.91 15.94 5.23
C VAL A 293 0.18 14.82 4.49
N ALA A 294 0.56 13.56 4.67
CA ALA A 294 0.02 12.40 3.96
C ALA A 294 -1.46 12.13 4.29
N TRP A 295 -1.88 12.43 5.53
CA TRP A 295 -3.25 12.20 6.00
C TRP A 295 -4.19 13.40 5.79
N ARG A 296 -3.70 14.54 5.29
CA ARG A 296 -4.57 15.66 4.89
C ARG A 296 -5.36 15.29 3.63
N GLN A 297 -6.67 15.55 3.66
CA GLN A 297 -7.56 15.29 2.51
C GLN A 297 -7.40 16.31 1.37
N GLU A 298 -6.86 17.48 1.69
CA GLU A 298 -6.63 18.55 0.72
C GLU A 298 -5.29 18.39 0.03
N GLN A 299 -5.32 18.43 -1.30
CA GLN A 299 -4.10 18.45 -2.10
C GLN A 299 -3.43 19.82 -1.94
N LEU A 300 -2.38 19.88 -1.11
CA LEU A 300 -1.64 21.11 -0.80
C LEU A 300 -0.86 21.67 -2.00
N VAL A 301 -0.62 20.84 -3.00
CA VAL A 301 0.13 21.19 -4.21
C VAL A 301 -0.70 20.91 -5.47
N GLU A 302 -0.53 21.75 -6.49
CA GLU A 302 -1.15 21.56 -7.79
C GLU A 302 -0.11 21.41 -8.90
N ARG A 303 -0.41 20.52 -9.87
CA ARG A 303 0.46 20.24 -11.02
C ARG A 303 -0.01 21.03 -12.25
N GLY A 304 0.93 21.65 -12.95
CA GLY A 304 0.61 22.48 -14.11
C GLY A 304 1.82 22.98 -14.87
N ASN A 305 1.58 23.97 -15.72
CA ASN A 305 2.61 24.66 -16.49
C ASN A 305 2.41 26.17 -16.41
N TYR A 306 3.53 26.89 -16.39
CA TYR A 306 3.55 28.33 -16.68
C TYR A 306 3.60 28.55 -18.19
N VAL A 307 2.64 29.31 -18.71
CA VAL A 307 2.47 29.59 -20.14
C VAL A 307 2.38 31.10 -20.35
N TRP A 308 3.15 31.63 -21.30
CA TRP A 308 3.04 33.03 -21.71
C TRP A 308 1.66 33.33 -22.30
N LYS A 309 1.03 34.45 -21.91
CA LYS A 309 -0.14 34.98 -22.64
C LYS A 309 0.26 35.41 -24.05
N THR A 310 1.37 36.16 -24.13
CA THR A 310 2.13 36.46 -25.35
C THR A 310 3.60 36.28 -25.00
N TYR A 311 4.41 35.76 -25.92
CA TYR A 311 5.84 35.56 -25.66
C TYR A 311 6.49 36.86 -25.17
N GLY A 312 7.16 36.82 -24.01
CA GLY A 312 7.78 37.97 -23.37
C GLY A 312 6.84 38.88 -22.56
N SER A 313 5.56 38.52 -22.38
CA SER A 313 4.58 39.28 -21.59
C SER A 313 4.20 38.60 -20.26
N GLU A 314 2.94 38.67 -19.84
CA GLU A 314 2.49 38.03 -18.60
C GLU A 314 2.47 36.50 -18.73
N VAL A 315 2.94 35.82 -17.70
CA VAL A 315 2.91 34.36 -17.59
C VAL A 315 1.71 33.95 -16.75
N LYS A 316 0.88 33.03 -17.27
CA LYS A 316 -0.25 32.45 -16.54
C LYS A 316 0.02 31.01 -16.14
N TRP A 317 -0.56 30.59 -15.01
CA TRP A 317 -0.60 29.19 -14.62
C TRP A 317 -1.72 28.45 -15.33
N VAL A 318 -1.43 27.25 -15.83
CA VAL A 318 -2.40 26.34 -16.44
C VAL A 318 -2.29 24.98 -15.74
N PRO A 319 -3.28 24.60 -14.91
CA PRO A 319 -3.31 23.29 -14.27
C PRO A 319 -3.39 22.16 -15.31
N THR A 320 -2.54 21.14 -15.18
CA THR A 320 -2.55 19.97 -16.07
C THR A 320 -1.85 18.78 -15.43
N GLN A 321 -2.40 17.58 -15.61
CA GLN A 321 -1.82 16.33 -15.09
C GLN A 321 -0.45 16.00 -15.71
N LYS A 322 -0.16 16.50 -16.93
CA LYS A 322 1.12 16.35 -17.61
C LYS A 322 2.04 17.58 -17.43
N GLY A 323 1.76 18.39 -16.40
CA GLY A 323 2.53 19.59 -16.10
C GLY A 323 3.96 19.28 -15.68
N ARG A 324 4.87 20.21 -15.93
CA ARG A 324 6.27 20.12 -15.50
C ARG A 324 6.56 20.90 -14.22
N TRP A 325 5.52 21.39 -13.55
CA TRP A 325 5.64 22.19 -12.34
C TRP A 325 4.67 21.72 -11.28
N LEU A 326 5.11 21.77 -10.02
CA LEU A 326 4.28 21.67 -8.82
C LEU A 326 4.39 22.99 -8.07
N ARG A 327 3.25 23.62 -7.76
CA ARG A 327 3.20 24.80 -6.89
C ARG A 327 2.31 24.56 -5.69
N VAL A 328 2.56 25.29 -4.60
CA VAL A 328 1.63 25.33 -3.46
C VAL A 328 0.32 25.95 -3.94
N LYS A 329 -0.78 25.25 -3.74
CA LYS A 329 -2.10 25.68 -4.19
C LYS A 329 -2.52 26.94 -3.44
N ASP A 330 -3.08 27.91 -4.16
CA ASP A 330 -3.62 29.17 -3.61
C ASP A 330 -2.60 29.99 -2.78
N TYR A 331 -1.30 29.84 -3.07
CA TYR A 331 -0.26 30.60 -2.38
C TYR A 331 -0.41 32.12 -2.66
N PRO A 332 -0.50 32.97 -1.63
CA PRO A 332 -0.72 34.40 -1.80
C PRO A 332 0.57 35.09 -2.26
N HIS A 333 0.75 35.18 -3.58
CA HIS A 333 1.85 35.96 -4.15
C HIS A 333 1.57 37.47 -3.99
N PRO A 334 2.53 38.26 -3.48
CA PRO A 334 2.40 39.70 -3.42
C PRO A 334 2.25 40.28 -4.83
N VAL A 335 1.31 41.21 -4.98
CA VAL A 335 1.02 41.89 -6.24
C VAL A 335 2.01 43.04 -6.42
N ASN A 336 3.24 42.72 -6.80
CA ASN A 336 4.24 43.71 -7.24
C ASN A 336 4.69 43.37 -8.67
N PRO A 337 5.03 44.37 -9.51
CA PRO A 337 5.45 44.11 -10.89
C PRO A 337 6.65 43.15 -10.91
N LEU A 338 6.61 42.19 -11.84
CA LEU A 338 7.50 41.01 -11.85
C LEU A 338 8.85 41.25 -12.55
N SER A 339 9.08 42.46 -13.06
CA SER A 339 10.37 42.93 -13.55
C SER A 339 10.34 44.45 -13.71
N GLU A 340 11.47 45.10 -13.46
CA GLU A 340 11.69 46.49 -13.85
C GLU A 340 12.57 46.50 -15.10
N ALA A 341 12.23 47.34 -16.08
CA ALA A 341 13.06 47.55 -17.26
C ALA A 341 14.27 48.39 -16.84
N ASP A 342 15.46 47.80 -16.85
CA ASP A 342 16.67 48.57 -16.59
C ASP A 342 17.00 49.39 -17.84
N ASN A 343 16.71 50.69 -17.80
CA ASN A 343 16.80 51.60 -18.96
C ASN A 343 18.21 52.19 -19.10
N THR A 344 19.25 51.37 -18.88
CA THR A 344 20.62 51.75 -19.23
C THR A 344 20.82 51.53 -20.72
N SER A 345 20.88 52.65 -21.45
CA SER A 345 21.10 52.80 -22.90
C SER A 345 21.52 51.54 -23.68
N TYR A 346 20.66 51.14 -24.63
CA TYR A 346 20.81 50.17 -25.73
C TYR A 346 20.33 48.72 -25.54
N LYS A 347 19.82 48.30 -24.37
CA LYS A 347 19.10 47.02 -24.21
C LYS A 347 18.08 47.10 -23.06
N VAL A 348 16.88 46.55 -23.27
CA VAL A 348 15.93 46.32 -22.17
C VAL A 348 16.33 45.01 -21.50
N ASP A 349 17.06 45.10 -20.39
CA ASP A 349 17.32 43.96 -19.52
C ASP A 349 16.24 43.92 -18.44
N TYR A 350 15.52 42.80 -18.35
CA TYR A 350 14.55 42.55 -17.29
C TYR A 350 15.25 41.98 -16.08
N ARG A 351 15.13 42.65 -14.93
CA ARG A 351 15.61 42.10 -13.65
C ARG A 351 14.46 41.52 -12.84
N PRO A 352 14.64 40.35 -12.21
CA PRO A 352 13.61 39.80 -11.34
C PRO A 352 13.43 40.69 -10.11
N MET A 353 12.17 41.07 -9.84
CA MET A 353 11.80 41.75 -8.61
C MET A 353 11.46 40.71 -7.51
N GLY A 354 11.53 41.10 -6.24
CA GLY A 354 11.24 40.22 -5.10
C GLY A 354 12.41 39.33 -4.66
N THR A 355 13.65 39.74 -4.94
CA THR A 355 14.88 39.04 -4.50
C THR A 355 15.09 39.05 -2.99
N ASP A 356 14.44 39.97 -2.28
CA ASP A 356 14.31 40.04 -0.82
C ASP A 356 13.35 38.97 -0.28
N MET A 357 12.36 38.58 -1.06
CA MET A 357 11.32 37.62 -0.66
C MET A 357 11.59 36.18 -1.10
N TYR A 358 12.19 35.99 -2.26
CA TYR A 358 12.36 34.68 -2.89
C TYR A 358 13.83 34.35 -3.14
N VAL A 359 14.11 33.05 -3.16
CA VAL A 359 15.37 32.50 -3.68
C VAL A 359 15.03 31.31 -4.58
N CYS A 360 15.69 31.25 -5.72
CA CYS A 360 15.60 30.11 -6.62
C CYS A 360 16.92 29.34 -6.64
N GLY A 361 16.81 28.02 -6.75
CA GLY A 361 17.94 27.12 -6.98
C GLY A 361 17.68 26.34 -8.25
N ILE A 362 18.69 26.26 -9.12
CA ILE A 362 18.64 25.47 -10.35
C ILE A 362 19.82 24.51 -10.35
N ASP A 363 19.53 23.24 -10.62
CA ASP A 363 20.50 22.25 -11.04
C ASP A 363 20.27 21.99 -12.54
N PRO A 364 21.01 22.71 -13.40
CA PRO A 364 20.78 22.67 -14.84
C PRO A 364 21.35 21.39 -15.44
N PHE A 365 20.86 21.05 -16.63
CA PHE A 365 21.52 20.03 -17.43
C PHE A 365 22.86 20.54 -17.99
N SER A 366 23.95 19.78 -17.85
CA SER A 366 25.15 20.00 -18.65
C SER A 366 24.99 19.32 -20.01
N HIS A 367 25.15 20.02 -21.14
CA HIS A 367 25.09 19.39 -22.46
C HIS A 367 26.26 19.80 -23.37
N SER A 368 26.96 18.78 -23.86
CA SER A 368 27.37 18.72 -25.28
C SER A 368 27.47 17.27 -25.82
N ARG A 369 27.53 16.24 -24.96
CA ARG A 369 27.47 14.81 -25.34
C ARG A 369 26.72 13.97 -24.30
N VAL A 370 26.04 12.91 -24.77
CA VAL A 370 25.37 11.91 -23.94
C VAL A 370 26.36 10.78 -23.65
N GLU A 371 26.87 10.68 -22.41
CA GLU A 371 27.83 9.63 -22.00
C GLU A 371 27.17 8.46 -21.22
N GLY A 372 25.85 8.31 -21.29
CA GLY A 372 25.17 7.20 -20.62
C GLY A 372 23.71 7.01 -21.04
N ARG A 373 23.15 5.84 -20.74
CA ARG A 373 21.71 5.55 -20.92
C ARG A 373 20.83 6.15 -19.82
N GLN A 374 21.43 6.69 -18.75
CA GLN A 374 20.72 7.40 -17.69
C GLN A 374 20.59 8.87 -18.07
N LYS A 375 19.37 9.40 -18.00
CA LYS A 375 19.11 10.84 -18.14
C LYS A 375 19.48 11.51 -16.82
N SER A 376 20.16 12.66 -16.88
CA SER A 376 20.19 13.58 -15.73
C SER A 376 18.88 14.36 -15.71
N ASP A 377 18.17 14.33 -14.58
CA ASP A 377 16.96 15.11 -14.38
C ASP A 377 17.34 16.48 -13.82
N ALA A 378 17.00 17.58 -14.52
CA ALA A 378 17.23 18.91 -13.97
C ALA A 378 16.26 19.20 -12.84
N ALA A 379 16.75 19.92 -11.84
CA ALA A 379 15.94 20.37 -10.73
C ALA A 379 15.84 21.90 -10.73
N PHE A 380 14.66 22.42 -10.42
CA PHE A 380 14.48 23.84 -10.16
C PHE A 380 13.50 24.01 -9.01
N TYR A 381 13.87 24.81 -8.02
CA TYR A 381 13.05 25.09 -6.86
C TYR A 381 13.01 26.57 -6.56
N VAL A 382 11.86 27.05 -6.06
CA VAL A 382 11.71 28.38 -5.48
C VAL A 382 11.33 28.24 -4.02
N LYS A 383 12.08 28.93 -3.16
CA LYS A 383 11.82 29.04 -1.73
C LYS A 383 11.41 30.47 -1.38
N ARG A 384 10.33 30.63 -0.62
CA ARG A 384 10.01 31.87 0.08
C ARG A 384 10.96 31.98 1.28
N LYS A 385 11.71 33.07 1.36
CA LYS A 385 12.57 33.39 2.51
C LYS A 385 11.72 33.62 3.76
N HIS A 386 12.30 33.40 4.93
CA HIS A 386 11.61 33.64 6.20
C HIS A 386 11.18 35.10 6.33
N ASP A 387 9.94 35.30 6.76
CA ASP A 387 9.34 36.60 7.02
C ASP A 387 8.68 36.57 8.41
N PRO A 388 9.24 37.29 9.40
CA PRO A 388 8.70 37.31 10.75
C PRO A 388 7.27 37.83 10.87
N LEU A 389 6.79 38.63 9.89
CA LEU A 389 5.43 39.16 9.86
C LEU A 389 4.43 38.15 9.27
N GLN A 390 4.92 37.16 8.53
CA GLN A 390 4.13 36.13 7.87
C GLN A 390 4.75 34.74 8.06
N PRO A 391 4.91 34.26 9.30
CA PRO A 391 5.60 33.00 9.58
C PRO A 391 4.89 31.79 8.97
N ASP A 392 3.56 31.83 8.84
CA ASP A 392 2.76 30.69 8.36
C ASP A 392 2.87 30.43 6.86
N ILE A 393 3.32 31.43 6.08
CA ILE A 393 3.44 31.37 4.62
C ILE A 393 4.86 31.68 4.13
N SER A 394 5.84 31.73 5.05
CA SER A 394 7.24 32.01 4.76
C SER A 394 8.16 30.85 5.16
N ASP A 395 9.43 30.93 4.78
CA ASP A 395 10.44 29.87 4.99
C ASP A 395 10.09 28.49 4.39
N MET A 396 9.35 28.47 3.28
CA MET A 396 8.89 27.22 2.65
C MET A 396 9.15 27.18 1.14
N PHE A 397 9.22 25.98 0.58
CA PHE A 397 9.24 25.79 -0.87
C PHE A 397 7.85 26.02 -1.45
N ILE A 398 7.77 26.82 -2.51
CA ILE A 398 6.49 27.23 -3.12
C ILE A 398 6.33 26.74 -4.56
N LEU A 399 7.44 26.39 -5.22
CA LEU A 399 7.45 25.94 -6.60
C LEU A 399 8.59 24.94 -6.83
N GLN A 400 8.29 23.89 -7.59
CA GLN A 400 9.22 22.86 -8.01
C GLN A 400 9.01 22.54 -9.49
N TYR A 401 10.10 22.40 -10.24
CA TYR A 401 10.09 21.77 -11.55
C TYR A 401 10.17 20.25 -11.40
N ILE A 402 9.28 19.55 -12.07
CA ILE A 402 9.22 18.10 -12.13
C ILE A 402 9.40 17.66 -13.59
N TYR A 403 10.45 16.89 -13.85
CA TYR A 403 10.78 16.39 -15.19
C TYR A 403 9.89 15.22 -15.58
#